data_AF-A0A2A4VMF4-F1
#
_entry.id   AF-A0A2A4VMF4-F1
#
_cell.length_a   1.000
_cell.length_b   1.000
_cell.length_c   1.000
_cell.angle_alpha   90.00
_cell.angle_beta   90.00
_cell.angle_gamma   90.00
#
_symmetry.space_group_name_H-M   'P 1'
#
loop_
_entity.id
_entity.type
_entity.pdbx_description
1 polymer ?
#
loop_
_entity_poly.entity_id
_entity_poly.type
_entity_poly.pdbx_seq_one_letter_code
_entity_poly.pdbx_strand_id
1 'polypeptide(L)'
;MARLLLIFTLILYAATPATADASDFDIRLAHGSARERLAEKQLRRLLDAHDVSPYIVTYSVRIDQNGAPHSHPVLTLNDFYIGDDASALSVFIHEQFHWLGTITGPAVNAAIEDLKNAFPTPPSQSQGGAPGDYATYVHLIVGTQEYLATSSLFSKQEARRVIAEKTWYTWVYRQVLEKEETLLAILQKHGLAP
;
A
#
# COMPACT_ATOMS: atom_id res chain seq x y z
N MET A 1 28.80 36.19 -49.49
CA MET A 1 28.96 35.03 -48.59
C MET A 1 27.92 35.16 -47.48
N ALA A 2 26.80 34.44 -47.58
CA ALA A 2 25.76 34.42 -46.54
C ALA A 2 25.85 33.10 -45.77
N ARG A 3 26.09 33.17 -44.46
CA ARG A 3 26.09 32.01 -43.56
C ARG A 3 24.65 31.77 -43.07
N LEU A 4 24.11 30.61 -43.39
CA LEU A 4 22.84 30.12 -42.88
C LEU A 4 23.07 29.49 -41.49
N LEU A 5 22.45 30.03 -40.45
CA LEU A 5 22.41 29.43 -39.12
C LEU A 5 21.20 28.51 -39.04
N LEU A 6 21.44 27.20 -38.93
CA LEU A 6 20.42 26.21 -38.59
C LEU A 6 20.30 26.14 -37.06
N ILE A 7 19.13 26.51 -36.55
CA ILE A 7 18.75 26.29 -35.14
C ILE A 7 18.04 24.95 -35.09
N PHE A 8 18.64 23.98 -34.40
CA PHE A 8 17.98 22.71 -34.05
C PHE A 8 17.20 22.91 -32.75
N THR A 9 15.87 22.91 -32.83
CA THR A 9 15.00 22.90 -31.65
C THR A 9 14.88 21.46 -31.16
N LEU A 10 15.49 21.15 -30.02
CA LEU A 10 15.34 19.87 -29.36
C LEU A 10 13.98 19.85 -28.63
N ILE A 11 13.01 19.10 -29.15
CA ILE A 11 11.74 18.85 -28.46
C ILE A 11 11.97 17.70 -27.48
N LEU A 12 12.09 18.01 -26.18
CA LEU A 12 12.04 17.02 -25.11
C LEU A 12 10.59 16.53 -24.98
N TYR A 13 10.34 15.30 -25.41
CA TYR A 13 9.08 14.61 -25.12
C TYR A 13 9.14 14.14 -23.67
N ALA A 14 8.41 14.81 -22.77
CA ALA A 14 8.19 14.29 -21.43
C ALA A 14 7.30 13.04 -21.56
N ALA A 15 7.84 11.87 -21.26
CA ALA A 15 7.03 10.67 -21.13
C ALA A 15 6.08 10.88 -19.94
N THR A 16 4.78 10.97 -20.21
CA THR A 16 3.78 10.91 -19.15
C THR A 16 3.83 9.51 -18.55
N PRO A 17 3.99 9.36 -17.21
CA PRO A 17 3.92 8.05 -16.58
C PRO A 17 2.57 7.41 -16.91
N ALA A 18 2.59 6.13 -17.28
CA ALA A 18 1.37 5.38 -17.53
C ALA A 18 0.62 5.21 -16.21
N THR A 19 -0.62 5.67 -16.15
CA THR A 19 -1.53 5.38 -15.05
C THR A 19 -1.99 3.93 -15.15
N ALA A 20 -2.15 3.25 -14.02
CA ALA A 20 -2.69 1.90 -13.99
C ALA A 20 -4.21 2.00 -14.11
N ASP A 21 -4.80 1.40 -15.15
CA ASP A 21 -6.24 1.40 -15.36
C ASP A 21 -6.88 0.14 -14.76
N ALA A 22 -8.15 0.20 -14.33
CA ALA A 22 -8.82 -0.98 -13.76
C ALA A 22 -8.92 -2.16 -14.74
N SER A 23 -8.83 -1.92 -16.05
CA SER A 23 -8.79 -2.94 -17.09
C SER A 23 -7.51 -3.75 -17.10
N ASP A 24 -6.43 -3.23 -16.52
CA ASP A 24 -5.13 -3.92 -16.47
C ASP A 24 -5.11 -5.03 -15.40
N PHE A 25 -6.05 -4.99 -14.45
CA PHE A 25 -6.14 -5.94 -13.35
C PHE A 25 -6.96 -7.19 -13.69
N ASP A 26 -6.34 -8.35 -13.49
CA ASP A 26 -7.00 -9.66 -13.49
C ASP A 26 -7.60 -9.93 -12.10
N ILE A 27 -8.84 -9.49 -11.92
CA ILE A 27 -9.61 -9.67 -10.69
C ILE A 27 -10.48 -10.92 -10.80
N ARG A 28 -10.28 -11.89 -9.91
CA ARG A 28 -11.02 -13.16 -9.87
C ARG A 28 -11.79 -13.32 -8.57
N LEU A 29 -12.99 -13.88 -8.67
CA LEU A 29 -13.83 -14.17 -7.51
C LEU A 29 -13.61 -15.61 -7.05
N ALA A 30 -13.43 -15.83 -5.75
CA ALA A 30 -13.24 -17.17 -5.19
C ALA A 30 -14.50 -18.05 -5.32
N HIS A 31 -15.67 -17.44 -5.13
CA HIS A 31 -16.95 -18.15 -5.06
C HIS A 31 -18.00 -17.60 -6.03
N GLY A 32 -17.77 -16.43 -6.62
CA GLY A 32 -18.75 -15.75 -7.46
C GLY A 32 -19.98 -15.35 -6.65
N SER A 33 -19.81 -14.97 -5.39
CA SER A 33 -20.93 -14.56 -4.55
C SER A 33 -21.44 -13.16 -4.94
N ALA A 34 -22.63 -12.80 -4.45
CA ALA A 34 -23.14 -11.43 -4.63
C ALA A 34 -22.24 -10.39 -3.94
N ARG A 35 -21.68 -10.73 -2.77
CA ARG A 35 -20.78 -9.84 -2.03
C ARG A 35 -19.43 -9.70 -2.73
N GLU A 36 -18.86 -10.78 -3.26
CA GLU A 36 -17.62 -10.72 -4.04
C GLU A 36 -17.77 -9.86 -5.30
N ARG A 37 -18.89 -9.97 -6.01
CA ARG A 37 -19.19 -9.08 -7.16
C ARG A 37 -19.32 -7.61 -6.76
N LEU A 38 -19.86 -7.32 -5.58
CA LEU A 38 -19.93 -5.95 -5.06
C LEU A 38 -18.55 -5.41 -4.72
N ALA A 39 -17.71 -6.21 -4.06
CA ALA A 39 -16.33 -5.87 -3.76
C ALA A 39 -15.51 -5.67 -5.05
N GLU A 40 -15.68 -6.53 -6.06
CA GLU A 40 -15.05 -6.35 -7.38
C GLU A 40 -15.46 -5.03 -8.02
N LYS A 41 -16.76 -4.76 -8.08
CA LYS A 41 -17.28 -3.52 -8.68
C LYS A 41 -16.75 -2.28 -7.96
N GLN A 42 -16.68 -2.33 -6.62
CA GLN A 42 -16.10 -1.25 -5.83
C GLN A 42 -14.61 -1.10 -6.13
N LEU A 43 -13.83 -2.18 -6.11
CA LEU A 43 -12.40 -2.12 -6.40
C LEU A 43 -12.13 -1.55 -7.79
N ARG A 44 -12.81 -2.03 -8.84
CA ARG A 44 -12.64 -1.50 -10.20
C ARG A 44 -12.91 0.00 -10.26
N ARG A 45 -14.02 0.45 -9.67
CA ARG A 45 -14.35 1.88 -9.59
C ARG A 45 -13.26 2.69 -8.86
N LEU A 46 -12.64 2.14 -7.82
CA LEU A 46 -11.56 2.81 -7.10
C LEU A 46 -10.28 2.89 -7.92
N LEU A 47 -9.93 1.81 -8.63
CA LEU A 47 -8.78 1.79 -9.53
C LEU A 47 -8.96 2.78 -10.70
N ASP A 48 -10.18 3.00 -11.18
CA ASP A 48 -10.46 4.03 -12.20
C ASP A 48 -10.44 5.46 -11.63
N ALA A 49 -10.81 5.63 -10.36
CA ALA A 49 -10.98 6.94 -9.74
C ALA A 49 -9.69 7.52 -9.15
N HIS A 50 -8.69 6.69 -8.88
CA HIS A 50 -7.45 7.09 -8.22
C HIS A 50 -6.23 6.62 -9.00
N ASP A 51 -5.22 7.48 -9.13
CA ASP A 51 -3.92 7.06 -9.67
C ASP A 51 -3.15 6.23 -8.63
N VAL A 52 -3.35 4.92 -8.70
CA VAL A 52 -2.68 3.95 -7.82
C VAL A 52 -1.35 3.45 -8.38
N SER A 53 -0.98 3.86 -9.61
CA SER A 53 0.19 3.33 -10.33
C SER A 53 1.50 3.30 -9.52
N PRO A 54 1.80 4.28 -8.62
CA PRO A 54 3.05 4.24 -7.86
C PRO A 54 3.12 3.10 -6.83
N TYR A 55 1.97 2.49 -6.51
CA TYR A 55 1.84 1.49 -5.46
C TYR A 55 1.61 0.07 -5.98
N ILE A 56 1.59 -0.12 -7.31
CA ILE A 56 1.23 -1.41 -7.91
C ILE A 56 2.45 -2.29 -8.10
N VAL A 57 2.40 -3.50 -7.53
CA VAL A 57 3.42 -4.54 -7.72
C VAL A 57 2.87 -5.73 -8.49
N THR A 58 1.65 -6.17 -8.17
CA THR A 58 0.94 -7.20 -8.92
C THR A 58 -0.40 -6.68 -9.45
N TYR A 59 -0.79 -7.21 -10.60
CA TYR A 59 -2.08 -6.96 -11.25
C TYR A 59 -3.06 -8.14 -11.08
N SER A 60 -2.61 -9.24 -10.47
CA SER A 60 -3.46 -10.40 -10.19
C SER A 60 -4.07 -10.29 -8.79
N VAL A 61 -5.39 -10.19 -8.75
CA VAL A 61 -6.16 -10.01 -7.52
C VAL A 61 -7.23 -11.10 -7.41
N ARG A 62 -7.37 -11.68 -6.23
CA ARG A 62 -8.46 -12.58 -5.87
C ARG A 62 -9.34 -11.90 -4.81
N ILE A 63 -10.65 -12.07 -4.92
CA ILE A 63 -11.60 -11.63 -3.88
C ILE A 63 -12.21 -12.90 -3.28
N ASP A 64 -12.01 -13.08 -1.98
CA ASP A 64 -12.48 -14.21 -1.20
C ASP A 64 -13.20 -13.72 0.06
N GLN A 65 -14.53 -13.82 0.07
CA GLN A 65 -15.35 -13.35 1.19
C GLN A 65 -15.10 -14.12 2.51
N ASN A 66 -14.48 -15.30 2.46
CA ASN A 66 -14.28 -16.16 3.62
C ASN A 66 -12.87 -16.01 4.25
N GLY A 67 -11.98 -15.25 3.61
CA GLY A 67 -10.58 -15.12 4.01
C GLY A 67 -10.24 -13.78 4.66
N ALA A 68 -9.12 -13.75 5.38
CA ALA A 68 -8.44 -12.51 5.68
C ALA A 68 -7.64 -12.04 4.45
N PRO A 69 -7.47 -10.72 4.25
CA PRO A 69 -6.62 -10.21 3.19
C PRO A 69 -5.19 -10.70 3.37
N HIS A 70 -4.51 -10.98 2.26
CA HIS A 70 -3.11 -11.38 2.24
C HIS A 70 -2.51 -11.22 0.85
N SER A 71 -1.22 -10.93 0.79
CA SER A 71 -0.49 -10.71 -0.46
C SER A 71 -0.11 -12.00 -1.22
N HIS A 72 0.19 -13.11 -0.54
CA HIS A 72 0.80 -14.29 -1.16
C HIS A 72 -0.05 -15.57 -1.04
N PRO A 73 -0.04 -16.47 -2.05
CA PRO A 73 0.72 -16.40 -3.31
C PRO A 73 0.06 -15.53 -4.39
N VAL A 74 -1.19 -15.12 -4.18
CA VAL A 74 -1.94 -14.18 -5.01
C VAL A 74 -2.54 -13.15 -4.06
N LEU A 75 -2.49 -11.87 -4.44
CA LEU A 75 -3.09 -10.81 -3.62
C LEU A 75 -4.58 -11.10 -3.47
N THR A 76 -4.99 -11.41 -2.26
CA THR A 76 -6.37 -11.77 -1.92
C THR A 76 -6.96 -10.71 -1.01
N LEU A 77 -8.11 -10.18 -1.40
CA LEU A 77 -8.93 -9.27 -0.61
C LEU A 77 -10.19 -9.97 -0.11
N ASN A 78 -10.86 -9.36 0.85
CA ASN A 78 -12.18 -9.79 1.32
C ASN A 78 -13.24 -8.72 1.05
N ASP A 79 -14.42 -8.88 1.63
CA ASP A 79 -15.59 -8.04 1.39
C ASP A 79 -16.00 -7.17 2.59
N PHE A 80 -15.10 -6.99 3.57
CA PHE A 80 -15.42 -6.33 4.85
C PHE A 80 -15.79 -4.86 4.69
N TYR A 81 -15.23 -4.19 3.68
CA TYR A 81 -15.36 -2.74 3.47
C TYR A 81 -16.26 -2.38 2.29
N ILE A 82 -17.24 -3.23 1.98
CA ILE A 82 -18.25 -2.87 0.99
C ILE A 82 -18.94 -1.56 1.41
N GLY A 83 -18.81 -0.53 0.58
CA GLY A 83 -19.36 0.81 0.83
C GLY A 83 -18.47 1.76 1.63
N ASP A 84 -17.29 1.33 2.09
CA ASP A 84 -16.24 2.19 2.63
C ASP A 84 -15.03 2.16 1.70
N ASP A 85 -14.97 3.16 0.82
CA ASP A 85 -13.98 3.26 -0.26
C ASP A 85 -12.55 3.44 0.24
N ALA A 86 -12.35 4.29 1.24
CA ALA A 86 -11.03 4.56 1.77
C ALA A 86 -10.48 3.32 2.47
N SER A 87 -11.29 2.63 3.26
CA SER A 87 -10.87 1.38 3.92
C SER A 87 -10.63 0.25 2.93
N ALA A 88 -11.48 0.11 1.90
CA ALA A 88 -11.29 -0.91 0.88
C ALA A 88 -10.00 -0.68 0.08
N LEU A 89 -9.73 0.55 -0.36
CA LEU A 89 -8.51 0.86 -1.11
C LEU A 89 -7.26 0.76 -0.22
N SER A 90 -7.34 1.17 1.05
CA SER A 90 -6.25 1.06 2.02
C SER A 90 -5.79 -0.39 2.19
N VAL A 91 -6.71 -1.35 2.30
CA VAL A 91 -6.37 -2.78 2.39
C VAL A 91 -5.72 -3.29 1.11
N PHE A 92 -6.24 -2.89 -0.07
CA PHE A 92 -5.60 -3.26 -1.33
C PHE A 92 -4.15 -2.77 -1.41
N ILE A 93 -3.91 -1.50 -1.06
CA ILE A 93 -2.59 -0.90 -1.06
C ILE A 93 -1.67 -1.55 -0.01
N HIS A 94 -2.19 -1.90 1.18
CA HIS A 94 -1.45 -2.64 2.19
C HIS A 94 -0.88 -3.95 1.63
N GLU A 95 -1.71 -4.74 0.95
CA GLU A 95 -1.27 -6.01 0.38
C GLU A 95 -0.29 -5.83 -0.80
N GLN A 96 -0.40 -4.73 -1.57
CA GLN A 96 0.59 -4.39 -2.59
C GLN A 96 1.96 -4.06 -1.96
N PHE A 97 1.99 -3.38 -0.81
CA PHE A 97 3.24 -3.08 -0.11
C PHE A 97 3.91 -4.33 0.49
N HIS A 98 3.12 -5.33 0.91
CA HIS A 98 3.70 -6.63 1.25
C HIS A 98 4.43 -7.28 0.06
N TRP A 99 3.91 -7.16 -1.16
CA TRP A 99 4.64 -7.58 -2.37
C TRP A 99 5.91 -6.75 -2.59
N LEU A 100 5.85 -5.42 -2.44
CA LEU A 100 7.04 -4.57 -2.59
C LEU A 100 8.15 -4.99 -1.62
N GLY A 101 7.78 -5.30 -0.37
CA GLY A 101 8.72 -5.78 0.65
C GLY A 101 9.47 -7.05 0.25
N THR A 102 8.88 -7.92 -0.58
CA THR A 102 9.60 -9.09 -1.11
C THR A 102 10.69 -8.73 -2.11
N ILE A 103 10.49 -7.66 -2.87
CA ILE A 103 11.43 -7.17 -3.88
C ILE A 103 12.53 -6.33 -3.21
N THR A 104 12.18 -5.58 -2.17
CA THR A 104 13.10 -4.68 -1.43
C THR A 104 13.65 -5.31 -0.14
N GLY A 105 13.75 -6.64 -0.07
CA GLY A 105 14.12 -7.38 1.14
C GLY A 105 15.34 -6.85 1.91
N PRO A 106 16.47 -6.51 1.24
CA PRO A 106 17.63 -5.92 1.93
C PRO A 106 17.34 -4.56 2.60
N ALA A 107 16.60 -3.68 1.92
CA ALA A 107 16.22 -2.38 2.47
C ALA A 107 15.22 -2.54 3.63
N VAL A 108 14.27 -3.48 3.51
CA VAL A 108 13.35 -3.84 4.60
C VAL A 108 14.12 -4.32 5.82
N ASN A 109 15.08 -5.24 5.66
CA ASN A 109 15.87 -5.75 6.77
C ASN A 109 16.71 -4.63 7.44
N ALA A 110 17.29 -3.72 6.65
CA ALA A 110 18.01 -2.57 7.19
C ALA A 110 17.09 -1.61 7.97
N ALA A 111 15.88 -1.35 7.45
CA ALA A 111 14.87 -0.56 8.15
C ALA A 111 14.43 -1.23 9.46
N ILE A 112 14.30 -2.56 9.48
CA ILE A 112 13.96 -3.33 10.68
C ILE A 112 15.02 -3.14 11.78
N GLU A 113 16.31 -3.08 11.45
CA GLU A 113 17.35 -2.83 12.46
C GLU A 113 17.23 -1.44 13.08
N ASP A 114 16.90 -0.41 12.30
CA ASP A 114 16.61 0.92 12.84
C ASP A 114 15.31 0.93 13.67
N LEU A 115 14.28 0.20 13.24
CA LEU A 115 13.03 0.07 13.99
C LEU A 115 13.21 -0.65 15.32
N LYS A 116 14.10 -1.65 15.40
CA LYS A 116 14.47 -2.30 16.67
C LYS A 116 15.10 -1.32 17.66
N ASN A 117 15.85 -0.34 17.17
CA ASN A 117 16.40 0.71 18.04
C ASN A 117 15.32 1.69 18.51
N ALA A 118 14.38 2.05 17.63
CA ALA A 118 13.29 2.98 17.95
C ALA A 118 12.19 2.35 18.82
N PHE A 119 11.94 1.05 18.66
CA PHE A 119 10.86 0.29 19.30
C PHE A 119 11.39 -1.06 19.84
N PRO A 120 12.26 -1.06 20.86
CA PRO A 120 13.04 -2.25 21.25
C PRO A 120 12.23 -3.42 21.79
N THR A 121 10.98 -3.21 22.19
CA THR A 121 10.10 -4.23 22.78
C THR A 121 8.73 -4.20 22.09
N PRO A 122 8.62 -4.68 20.84
CA PRO A 122 7.33 -4.76 20.16
C PRO A 122 6.42 -5.74 20.91
N PRO A 123 5.10 -5.51 20.96
CA PRO A 123 4.19 -6.41 21.64
C PRO A 123 4.00 -7.71 20.86
N SER A 124 3.55 -8.73 21.59
CA SER A 124 3.05 -9.97 21.00
C SER A 124 1.76 -9.74 20.19
N GLN A 125 1.34 -10.73 19.40
CA GLN A 125 0.13 -10.65 18.59
C GLN A 125 -1.14 -10.34 19.42
N SER A 126 -1.31 -10.97 20.59
CA SER A 126 -2.46 -10.73 21.47
C SER A 126 -2.48 -9.33 22.09
N GLN A 127 -1.36 -8.62 22.02
CA GLN A 127 -1.19 -7.25 22.51
C GLN A 127 -1.15 -6.22 21.37
N GLY A 128 -1.53 -6.63 20.15
CA GLY A 128 -1.64 -5.74 18.99
C GLY A 128 -0.41 -5.71 18.08
N GLY A 129 0.57 -6.60 18.27
CA GLY A 129 1.63 -6.86 17.30
C GLY A 129 1.20 -7.89 16.24
N ALA A 130 2.16 -8.39 15.47
CA ALA A 130 2.00 -9.50 14.54
C ALA A 130 2.65 -10.80 15.10
N PRO A 131 2.53 -11.95 14.43
CA PRO A 131 3.22 -13.18 14.83
C PRO A 131 4.74 -13.06 14.81
N GLY A 132 5.32 -12.67 15.95
CA GLY A 132 6.76 -12.48 16.15
C GLY A 132 7.25 -11.08 15.78
N ASP A 133 8.38 -10.69 16.36
CA ASP A 133 8.93 -9.33 16.26
C ASP A 133 9.19 -8.91 14.82
N TYR A 134 9.80 -9.81 14.02
CA TYR A 134 10.08 -9.53 12.61
C TYR A 134 8.80 -9.14 11.86
N ALA A 135 7.72 -9.93 12.01
CA ALA A 135 6.45 -9.62 11.39
C ALA A 135 5.89 -8.29 11.89
N THR A 136 6.03 -7.97 13.18
CA THR A 136 5.57 -6.69 13.73
C THR A 136 6.29 -5.52 13.09
N TYR A 137 7.61 -5.60 12.91
CA TYR A 137 8.38 -4.55 12.24
C TYR A 137 8.05 -4.43 10.75
N VAL A 138 7.82 -5.55 10.05
CA VAL A 138 7.31 -5.52 8.68
C VAL A 138 5.97 -4.76 8.62
N HIS A 139 5.07 -4.99 9.56
CA HIS A 139 3.78 -4.27 9.60
C HIS A 139 3.93 -2.79 10.00
N LEU A 140 4.97 -2.40 10.75
CA LEU A 140 5.27 -0.97 10.94
C LEU A 140 5.67 -0.31 9.62
N ILE A 141 6.46 -0.98 8.79
CA ILE A 141 6.85 -0.48 7.46
C ILE A 141 5.61 -0.39 6.57
N VAL A 142 4.93 -1.52 6.35
CA VAL A 142 3.77 -1.60 5.46
C VAL A 142 2.62 -0.72 5.95
N GLY A 143 2.34 -0.68 7.26
CA GLY A 143 1.32 0.20 7.82
C GLY A 143 1.64 1.69 7.67
N THR A 144 2.92 2.07 7.70
CA THR A 144 3.33 3.46 7.41
C THR A 144 3.16 3.78 5.93
N GLN A 145 3.55 2.88 5.03
CA GLN A 145 3.36 3.03 3.59
C GLN A 145 1.87 3.11 3.23
N GLU A 146 1.04 2.25 3.82
CA GLU A 146 -0.43 2.25 3.70
C GLU A 146 -1.01 3.61 4.10
N TYR A 147 -0.61 4.16 5.25
CA TYR A 147 -1.09 5.46 5.72
C TYR A 147 -0.68 6.61 4.81
N LEU A 148 0.57 6.63 4.32
CA LEU A 148 1.08 7.68 3.43
C LEU A 148 0.38 7.63 2.06
N ALA A 149 0.24 6.45 1.48
CA ALA A 149 -0.46 6.26 0.21
C ALA A 149 -1.94 6.62 0.33
N THR A 150 -2.63 6.17 1.39
CA THR A 150 -4.04 6.52 1.64
C THR A 150 -4.21 8.03 1.85
N SER A 151 -3.25 8.69 2.51
CA SER A 151 -3.25 10.14 2.69
C SER A 151 -3.15 10.89 1.35
N SER A 152 -2.39 10.34 0.39
CA SER A 152 -2.21 10.88 -0.96
C SER A 152 -3.45 10.64 -1.84
N LEU A 153 -4.02 9.44 -1.79
CA LEU A 153 -5.16 9.03 -2.62
C LEU A 153 -6.49 9.68 -2.18
N PHE A 154 -6.63 9.98 -0.89
CA PHE A 154 -7.81 10.61 -0.32
C PHE A 154 -7.44 11.94 0.37
N SER A 155 -7.35 11.91 1.70
CA SER A 155 -6.87 13.02 2.51
C SER A 155 -6.22 12.47 3.77
N LYS A 156 -5.37 13.27 4.40
CA LYS A 156 -4.75 12.91 5.68
C LYS A 156 -5.79 12.62 6.77
N GLN A 157 -6.91 13.36 6.80
CA GLN A 157 -7.98 13.12 7.77
C GLN A 157 -8.63 11.75 7.56
N GLU A 158 -8.93 11.43 6.30
CA GLU A 158 -9.55 10.16 5.94
C GLU A 158 -8.62 8.98 6.19
N ALA A 159 -7.34 9.12 5.85
CA ALA A 159 -6.33 8.11 6.17
C ALA A 159 -6.21 7.88 7.68
N ARG A 160 -6.25 8.94 8.50
CA ARG A 160 -6.25 8.78 9.97
C ARG A 160 -7.49 8.04 10.47
N ARG A 161 -8.67 8.29 9.91
CA ARG A 161 -9.89 7.53 10.24
C ARG A 161 -9.69 6.05 9.93
N VAL A 162 -9.32 5.73 8.69
CA VAL A 162 -9.14 4.36 8.21
C VAL A 162 -8.15 3.60 9.08
N ILE A 163 -6.98 4.20 9.38
CA ILE A 163 -5.96 3.57 10.21
C ILE A 163 -6.41 3.40 11.67
N ALA A 164 -7.12 4.39 12.24
CA ALA A 164 -7.59 4.34 13.62
C ALA A 164 -8.70 3.30 13.85
N GLU A 165 -9.49 2.97 12.83
CA GLU A 165 -10.61 2.03 12.91
C GLU A 165 -10.17 0.55 12.78
N LYS A 166 -8.91 0.29 12.43
CA LYS A 166 -8.41 -1.09 12.30
C LYS A 166 -8.34 -1.79 13.65
N THR A 167 -8.92 -2.98 13.70
CA THR A 167 -9.05 -3.80 14.92
C THR A 167 -7.95 -4.87 15.04
N TRP A 168 -7.12 -5.01 14.03
CA TRP A 168 -5.93 -5.87 14.01
C TRP A 168 -4.66 -5.01 14.06
N TYR A 169 -3.54 -5.61 14.48
CA TYR A 169 -2.25 -4.91 14.64
C TYR A 169 -2.38 -3.55 15.36
N THR A 170 -3.23 -3.49 16.39
CA THR A 170 -3.66 -2.22 17.01
C THR A 170 -2.51 -1.41 17.60
N TRP A 171 -1.42 -2.06 18.03
CA TRP A 171 -0.22 -1.36 18.46
C TRP A 171 0.54 -0.76 17.27
N VAL A 172 0.66 -1.49 16.17
CA VAL A 172 1.33 -1.04 14.94
C VAL A 172 0.64 0.22 14.43
N TYR A 173 -0.68 0.19 14.23
CA TYR A 173 -1.42 1.34 13.71
C TYR A 173 -1.42 2.53 14.66
N ARG A 174 -1.37 2.29 15.98
CA ARG A 174 -1.11 3.37 16.93
C ARG A 174 0.24 4.03 16.70
N GLN A 175 1.32 3.25 16.52
CA GLN A 175 2.64 3.82 16.23
C GLN A 175 2.65 4.57 14.90
N VAL A 176 1.99 4.07 13.86
CA VAL A 176 1.85 4.79 12.58
C VAL A 176 1.24 6.18 12.79
N LEU A 177 0.21 6.30 13.62
CA LEU A 177 -0.47 7.57 13.87
C LEU A 177 0.25 8.51 14.85
N GLU A 178 0.96 7.97 15.84
CA GLU A 178 1.61 8.72 16.92
C GLU A 178 3.10 9.02 16.67
N LYS A 179 3.75 8.21 15.81
CA LYS A 179 5.20 8.25 15.52
C LYS A 179 5.48 8.41 14.03
N GLU A 180 4.53 9.03 13.31
CA GLU A 180 4.57 9.28 11.86
C GLU A 180 5.94 9.81 11.40
N GLU A 181 6.46 10.87 12.05
CA GLU A 181 7.74 11.48 11.67
C GLU A 181 8.93 10.53 11.83
N THR A 182 8.99 9.77 12.92
CA THR A 182 10.06 8.80 13.18
C THR A 182 10.03 7.67 12.15
N LEU A 183 8.84 7.13 11.88
CA LEU A 183 8.66 6.06 10.93
C LEU A 183 8.97 6.53 9.50
N LEU A 184 8.49 7.70 9.11
CA LEU A 184 8.78 8.30 7.81
C LEU A 184 10.29 8.52 7.61
N ALA A 185 10.99 9.05 8.61
CA ALA A 185 12.43 9.26 8.52
C ALA A 185 13.21 7.94 8.30
N ILE A 186 12.81 6.86 8.97
CA ILE A 186 13.40 5.54 8.77
C ILE A 186 13.10 5.03 7.36
N LEU A 187 11.85 5.12 6.90
CA LEU A 187 11.49 4.67 5.55
C LEU A 187 12.24 5.46 4.46
N GLN A 188 12.35 6.78 4.60
CA GLN A 188 13.09 7.63 3.67
C GLN A 188 14.58 7.28 3.62
N LYS A 189 15.21 7.03 4.78
CA LYS A 189 16.62 6.60 4.88
C LYS A 189 16.91 5.35 4.04
N HIS A 190 15.95 4.42 3.96
CA HIS A 190 16.09 3.14 3.26
C HIS A 190 15.42 3.10 1.89
N GLY A 191 14.89 4.23 1.39
CA GLY A 191 14.21 4.28 0.08
C GLY A 191 12.90 3.49 0.03
N LEU A 192 12.22 3.37 1.18
CA LEU A 192 10.95 2.64 1.34
C LEU A 192 9.73 3.59 1.46
N ALA A 193 9.95 4.90 1.50
CA ALA A 193 8.84 5.85 1.46
C ALA A 193 8.18 5.81 0.06
N PRO A 194 6.84 5.79 -0.01
CA PRO A 194 6.09 5.78 -1.26
C PRO A 194 6.13 7.13 -2.00
#